data_AF-A0A955KUI1-F1
#
_entry.id   AF-A0A955KUI1-F1
#
_cell.length_a   1.000
_cell.length_b   1.000
_cell.length_c   1.000
_cell.angle_alpha   90.00
_cell.angle_beta   90.00
_cell.angle_gamma   90.00
#
_symmetry.space_group_name_H-M   'P 1'
#
loop_
_entity.id
_entity.type
_entity.pdbx_description
1 polymer ?
#
loop_
_entity_poly.entity_id
_entity_poly.type
_entity_poly.pdbx_seq_one_letter_code
_entity_poly.pdbx_strand_id
1 'polypeptide(L)'
;MPVLFTQSNYTRLPQFRIQTSILDLKGKLVVEKKAVSTAGLSHIKSLQNNYLLLKSSPEYSLPKILKSSKQGIRYEYVSGSNLQVVLEQALIKKDFPIVDKLVEDFLAFVLSLPVGTAPTSELTQFVNFLSLSKPQLSQLGSKLQVHNPGILDLKMGNFIRQQNNKIYLVDHEWVYDMPIPVKFILWRALFNLIINLQQLIRYASSTEYPSYQLSDLHQCPISWWKLFGFSVSEYKLFAGWESQFQKIVTGRTFSTDSVIYSSASSESDLSEIDSFSTVSAQIPKMLLQFPQHTQRQSLKSQIAATHAQVDLLEEDLLKIQSSKFYRLWQGYNALKKVFN
;
A
#
# COMPACT_ATOMS: atom_id res chain seq x y z
N MET A 1 17.95 -20.20 -17.51
CA MET A 1 16.78 -19.66 -16.78
C MET A 1 16.68 -18.19 -17.13
N PRO A 2 15.78 -17.79 -18.03
CA PRO A 2 15.61 -16.38 -18.35
C PRO A 2 15.05 -15.62 -17.14
N VAL A 3 15.74 -14.56 -16.75
CA VAL A 3 15.24 -13.55 -15.81
C VAL A 3 14.44 -12.55 -16.62
N LEU A 4 13.14 -12.43 -16.35
CA LEU A 4 12.27 -11.48 -17.07
C LEU A 4 12.37 -10.07 -16.48
N PHE A 5 12.49 -10.00 -15.16
CA PHE A 5 12.59 -8.76 -14.41
C PHE A 5 13.37 -8.98 -13.14
N THR A 6 14.14 -7.98 -12.70
CA THR A 6 14.82 -8.00 -11.41
C THR A 6 14.88 -6.61 -10.82
N GLN A 7 14.68 -6.52 -9.51
CA GLN A 7 14.81 -5.28 -8.75
C GLN A 7 15.47 -5.58 -7.41
N SER A 8 16.42 -4.74 -7.03
CA SER A 8 17.14 -4.84 -5.76
C SER A 8 16.99 -3.55 -4.98
N ASN A 9 16.74 -3.64 -3.68
CA ASN A 9 16.68 -2.46 -2.83
C ASN A 9 18.06 -2.13 -2.22
N TYR A 10 18.79 -1.22 -2.85
CA TYR A 10 20.10 -0.76 -2.38
C TYR A 10 20.05 0.42 -1.40
N THR A 11 18.87 1.02 -1.18
CA THR A 11 18.74 2.16 -0.24
C THR A 11 18.71 1.70 1.21
N ARG A 12 18.42 0.42 1.46
CA ARG A 12 18.43 -0.18 2.79
C ARG A 12 19.85 -0.54 3.27
N LEU A 13 20.02 -0.72 4.57
CA LEU A 13 21.23 -1.29 5.15
C LEU A 13 21.46 -2.72 4.61
N PRO A 14 22.72 -3.18 4.49
CA PRO A 14 23.06 -4.47 3.88
C PRO A 14 22.24 -5.68 4.37
N GLN A 15 21.91 -5.71 5.66
CA GLN A 15 21.13 -6.80 6.27
C GLN A 15 19.66 -6.87 5.82
N PHE A 16 19.13 -5.83 5.20
CA PHE A 16 17.75 -5.77 4.70
C PHE A 16 17.66 -5.73 3.17
N ARG A 17 18.79 -5.93 2.47
CA ARG A 17 18.83 -5.88 1.00
C ARG A 17 18.40 -7.22 0.40
N ILE A 18 17.29 -7.18 -0.31
CA ILE A 18 16.77 -8.30 -1.09
C ILE A 18 16.72 -7.92 -2.56
N GLN A 19 17.12 -8.86 -3.41
CA GLN A 19 16.84 -8.87 -4.84
C GLN A 19 15.57 -9.70 -5.07
N THR A 20 14.59 -9.10 -5.73
CA THR A 20 13.37 -9.78 -6.19
C THR A 20 13.45 -9.93 -7.70
N SER A 21 13.28 -11.16 -8.20
CA SER A 21 13.35 -11.47 -9.62
C SER A 21 12.13 -12.26 -10.07
N ILE A 22 11.57 -11.95 -11.24
CA ILE A 22 10.57 -12.78 -11.92
C ILE A 22 11.33 -13.65 -12.91
N LEU A 23 11.19 -14.97 -12.75
CA LEU A 23 11.87 -15.96 -13.57
C LEU A 23 10.84 -16.73 -14.40
N ASP A 24 11.20 -17.05 -15.63
CA ASP A 24 10.47 -18.03 -16.44
C ASP A 24 11.20 -19.37 -16.40
N LEU A 25 10.52 -20.37 -15.82
CA LEU A 25 10.97 -21.75 -15.73
C LEU A 25 10.15 -22.62 -16.68
N LYS A 26 10.51 -22.62 -17.96
CA LYS A 26 9.88 -23.42 -19.03
C LYS A 26 8.39 -23.11 -19.18
N GLY A 27 8.03 -21.84 -19.30
CA GLY A 27 6.66 -21.34 -19.40
C GLY A 27 5.97 -21.12 -18.06
N LYS A 28 6.60 -21.48 -16.93
CA LYS A 28 6.05 -21.24 -15.58
C LYS A 28 6.76 -20.07 -14.92
N LEU A 29 6.01 -19.00 -14.66
CA LEU A 29 6.51 -17.85 -13.92
C LEU A 29 6.64 -18.17 -12.43
N VAL A 30 7.75 -17.72 -11.84
CA VAL A 30 8.00 -17.76 -10.39
C VAL A 30 8.65 -16.46 -9.93
N VAL A 31 8.45 -16.12 -8.65
CA VAL A 31 9.11 -14.97 -8.02
C VAL A 31 10.20 -15.47 -7.10
N GLU A 32 11.43 -15.01 -7.27
CA GLU A 32 12.57 -15.34 -6.42
C GLU A 32 12.99 -14.12 -5.60
N LYS A 33 13.01 -14.26 -4.27
CA LYS A 33 13.60 -13.28 -3.33
C LYS A 33 14.92 -13.83 -2.80
N LYS A 34 16.02 -13.11 -3.03
CA LYS A 34 17.38 -13.51 -2.61
C LYS A 34 18.06 -12.42 -1.80
N ALA A 35 18.85 -12.82 -0.81
CA ALA A 35 19.74 -11.88 -0.13
C ALA A 35 20.77 -11.35 -1.13
N VAL A 36 21.01 -10.04 -1.13
CA VAL A 36 22.02 -9.42 -2.00
C VAL A 36 23.44 -9.74 -1.51
N SER A 37 23.62 -9.94 -0.21
CA SER A 37 24.89 -10.32 0.40
C SER A 37 24.65 -11.25 1.59
N THR A 38 25.74 -11.77 2.18
CA THR A 38 25.68 -12.63 3.38
C THR A 38 25.02 -11.93 4.57
N ALA A 39 25.08 -10.60 4.65
CA ALA A 39 24.41 -9.82 5.69
C ALA A 39 22.89 -9.98 5.66
N GLY A 40 22.28 -10.23 4.50
CA GLY A 40 20.83 -10.35 4.33
C GLY A 40 20.26 -11.75 4.57
N LEU A 41 21.07 -12.74 4.94
CA LEU A 41 20.61 -14.13 5.08
C LEU A 41 19.62 -14.30 6.25
N SER A 42 19.82 -13.58 7.36
CA SER A 42 18.86 -13.57 8.48
C SER A 42 17.50 -13.01 8.05
N HIS A 43 17.49 -12.03 7.16
CA HIS A 43 16.28 -11.42 6.62
C HIS A 43 15.56 -12.30 5.59
N ILE A 44 16.29 -13.15 4.85
CA ILE A 44 15.64 -14.23 4.09
C ILE A 44 15.01 -15.27 5.02
N LYS A 45 15.64 -15.59 6.16
CA LYS A 45 15.06 -16.49 7.14
C LYS A 45 13.78 -15.88 7.77
N SER A 46 13.76 -14.59 8.06
CA SER A 46 12.56 -13.93 8.60
C SER A 46 11.38 -14.01 7.61
N LEU A 47 11.59 -13.84 6.30
CA LEU A 47 10.52 -14.05 5.31
C LEU A 47 9.84 -15.43 5.41
N GLN A 48 10.60 -16.49 5.69
CA GLN A 48 10.03 -17.84 5.86
C GLN A 48 9.20 -17.92 7.14
N ASN A 49 9.69 -17.34 8.23
CA ASN A 49 8.95 -17.29 9.50
C ASN A 49 7.67 -16.46 9.35
N ASN A 50 7.74 -15.31 8.67
CA ASN A 50 6.62 -14.43 8.38
C ASN A 50 5.56 -15.17 7.56
N TYR A 51 5.97 -15.95 6.55
CA TYR A 51 5.05 -16.80 5.79
C TYR A 51 4.32 -17.79 6.71
N LEU A 52 5.03 -18.45 7.64
CA LEU A 52 4.42 -19.40 8.56
C LEU A 52 3.47 -18.75 9.56
N LEU A 53 3.77 -17.54 10.01
CA LEU A 53 2.89 -16.74 10.89
C LEU A 53 1.60 -16.32 10.18
N LEU A 54 1.68 -15.99 8.89
CA LEU A 54 0.57 -15.36 8.16
C LEU A 54 -0.26 -16.31 7.29
N LYS A 55 0.23 -17.53 6.97
CA LYS A 55 -0.42 -18.44 6.00
C LYS A 55 -1.84 -18.88 6.34
N SER A 56 -2.28 -18.71 7.58
CA SER A 56 -3.57 -19.18 8.10
C SER A 56 -4.65 -18.10 8.14
N SER A 57 -4.38 -16.89 7.63
CA SER A 57 -5.40 -15.83 7.54
C SER A 57 -6.57 -16.28 6.63
N PRO A 58 -7.83 -16.12 7.06
CA PRO A 58 -8.98 -16.37 6.20
C PRO A 58 -9.28 -15.21 5.21
N GLU A 59 -8.75 -14.01 5.46
CA GLU A 59 -9.05 -12.80 4.67
C GLU A 59 -8.17 -12.66 3.42
N TYR A 60 -6.95 -13.20 3.45
CA TYR A 60 -6.04 -13.18 2.30
C TYR A 60 -5.25 -14.48 2.19
N SER A 61 -4.70 -14.72 1.01
CA SER A 61 -3.76 -15.81 0.77
C SER A 61 -2.33 -15.30 0.60
N LEU A 62 -1.37 -16.18 0.84
CA LEU A 62 0.03 -15.95 0.50
C LEU A 62 0.41 -16.74 -0.75
N PRO A 63 1.33 -16.23 -1.59
CA PRO A 63 1.95 -17.02 -2.63
C PRO A 63 2.63 -18.25 -2.04
N LYS A 64 2.33 -19.45 -2.54
CA LYS A 64 2.98 -20.69 -2.09
C LYS A 64 4.49 -20.63 -2.25
N ILE A 65 5.21 -21.05 -1.21
CA ILE A 65 6.66 -21.29 -1.30
C ILE A 65 6.90 -22.56 -2.12
N LEU A 66 7.54 -22.42 -3.27
CA LEU A 66 7.93 -23.52 -4.16
C LEU A 66 9.30 -24.11 -3.81
N LYS A 67 10.22 -23.25 -3.37
CA LYS A 67 11.56 -23.64 -2.94
C LYS A 67 12.07 -22.65 -1.91
N SER A 68 12.79 -23.12 -0.92
CA SER A 68 13.46 -22.30 0.08
C SER A 68 14.90 -22.78 0.24
N SER A 69 15.82 -21.85 0.44
CA SER A 69 17.19 -22.08 0.87
C SER A 69 17.64 -20.99 1.84
N LYS A 70 18.88 -21.07 2.32
CA LYS A 70 19.47 -20.01 3.16
C LYS A 70 19.61 -18.69 2.39
N GLN A 71 19.86 -18.75 1.08
CA GLN A 71 20.15 -17.59 0.23
C GLN A 71 18.91 -16.95 -0.39
N GLY A 72 17.79 -17.68 -0.49
CA GLY A 72 16.57 -17.13 -1.07
C GLY A 72 15.36 -18.05 -1.01
N ILE A 73 14.22 -17.51 -1.40
CA ILE A 73 12.92 -18.17 -1.44
C ILE A 73 12.33 -17.97 -2.82
N ARG A 74 11.73 -19.02 -3.38
CA ARG A 74 10.93 -18.96 -4.59
C ARG A 74 9.47 -19.15 -4.24
N TYR A 75 8.65 -18.24 -4.70
CA TYR A 75 7.21 -18.26 -4.57
C TYR A 75 6.58 -18.58 -5.92
N GLU A 76 5.36 -19.10 -5.89
CA GLU A 76 4.51 -19.09 -7.07
C GLU A 76 4.28 -17.65 -7.53
N TYR A 77 4.24 -17.45 -8.84
CA TYR A 77 3.82 -16.16 -9.38
C TYR A 77 2.31 -16.02 -9.23
N VAL A 78 1.86 -14.91 -8.65
CA VAL A 78 0.43 -14.60 -8.52
C VAL A 78 0.03 -13.64 -9.64
N SER A 79 -0.76 -14.13 -10.59
CA SER A 79 -1.41 -13.31 -11.60
C SER A 79 -2.64 -12.61 -11.02
N GLY A 80 -2.91 -11.38 -11.45
CA GLY A 80 -4.09 -10.61 -11.05
C GLY A 80 -3.82 -9.11 -11.12
N SER A 81 -4.79 -8.32 -10.66
CA SER A 81 -4.68 -6.87 -10.61
C SER A 81 -4.09 -6.45 -9.27
N ASN A 82 -2.95 -5.75 -9.30
CA ASN A 82 -2.42 -5.09 -8.11
C ASN A 82 -3.36 -3.93 -7.72
N LEU A 83 -3.78 -3.88 -6.45
CA LEU A 83 -4.78 -2.91 -6.02
C LEU A 83 -4.32 -1.45 -6.23
N GLN A 84 -3.05 -1.14 -5.97
CA GLN A 84 -2.52 0.22 -6.19
C GLN A 84 -2.49 0.57 -7.68
N VAL A 85 -2.16 -0.37 -8.56
CA VAL A 85 -2.18 -0.14 -10.02
C VAL A 85 -3.59 0.17 -10.51
N VAL A 86 -4.62 -0.49 -9.96
CA VAL A 86 -6.02 -0.17 -10.28
C VAL A 86 -6.38 1.24 -9.81
N LEU A 87 -5.93 1.65 -8.62
CA LEU A 87 -6.10 3.01 -8.11
C LEU A 87 -5.38 4.05 -8.99
N GLU A 88 -4.14 3.77 -9.41
CA GLU A 88 -3.37 4.60 -10.33
C GLU A 88 -4.12 4.85 -11.65
N GLN A 89 -4.69 3.78 -12.23
CA GLN A 89 -5.48 3.89 -13.46
C GLN A 89 -6.74 4.75 -13.28
N ALA A 90 -7.43 4.62 -12.15
CA ALA A 90 -8.60 5.43 -11.83
C ALA A 90 -8.23 6.92 -11.65
N LEU A 91 -7.11 7.20 -10.98
CA LEU A 91 -6.56 8.56 -10.84
C LEU A 91 -6.19 9.19 -12.18
N ILE A 92 -5.54 8.43 -13.07
CA ILE A 92 -5.19 8.90 -14.43
C ILE A 92 -6.45 9.28 -15.21
N LYS A 93 -7.51 8.48 -15.09
CA LYS A 93 -8.81 8.71 -15.73
C LYS A 93 -9.65 9.79 -15.02
N LYS A 94 -9.20 10.27 -13.85
CA LYS A 94 -9.95 11.19 -12.97
C LYS A 94 -11.36 10.67 -12.61
N ASP A 95 -11.49 9.35 -12.48
CA ASP A 95 -12.74 8.73 -12.04
C ASP A 95 -12.80 8.75 -10.50
N PHE A 96 -13.03 9.94 -9.93
CA PHE A 96 -12.97 10.17 -8.49
C PHE A 96 -13.91 9.28 -7.66
N PRO A 97 -15.16 8.99 -8.10
CA PRO A 97 -16.01 8.04 -7.41
C PRO A 97 -15.37 6.65 -7.29
N ILE A 98 -14.73 6.14 -8.35
CA ILE A 98 -14.00 4.87 -8.30
C ILE A 98 -12.75 4.97 -7.42
N VAL A 99 -12.00 6.07 -7.51
CA VAL A 99 -10.81 6.31 -6.67
C VAL A 99 -11.17 6.23 -5.19
N ASP A 100 -12.16 6.99 -4.75
CA ASP A 100 -12.59 7.02 -3.35
C ASP A 100 -13.12 5.65 -2.92
N LYS A 101 -13.87 4.96 -3.78
CA LYS A 101 -14.38 3.62 -3.49
C LYS A 101 -13.26 2.60 -3.30
N LEU A 102 -12.22 2.64 -4.13
CA LEU A 102 -11.07 1.74 -4.00
C LEU A 102 -10.30 1.95 -2.69
N VAL A 103 -10.16 3.20 -2.24
CA VAL A 103 -9.49 3.53 -0.97
C VAL A 103 -10.37 3.14 0.22
N GLU A 104 -11.68 3.37 0.14
CA GLU A 104 -12.66 2.93 1.14
C GLU A 104 -12.66 1.40 1.29
N ASP A 105 -12.76 0.67 0.17
CA ASP A 105 -12.77 -0.80 0.18
C ASP A 105 -11.45 -1.36 0.73
N PHE A 106 -10.32 -0.73 0.41
CA PHE A 106 -9.03 -1.10 0.97
C PHE A 106 -8.95 -0.86 2.47
N LEU A 107 -9.40 0.30 2.96
CA LEU A 107 -9.43 0.60 4.38
C LEU A 107 -10.35 -0.38 5.13
N ALA A 108 -11.55 -0.63 4.61
CA ALA A 108 -12.50 -1.60 5.16
C ALA A 108 -11.89 -3.02 5.21
N PHE A 109 -11.17 -3.42 4.16
CA PHE A 109 -10.46 -4.70 4.14
C PHE A 109 -9.39 -4.77 5.24
N VAL A 110 -8.53 -3.76 5.39
CA VAL A 110 -7.49 -3.78 6.44
C VAL A 110 -8.11 -3.80 7.84
N LEU A 111 -9.20 -3.05 8.04
CA LEU A 111 -9.95 -3.05 9.31
C LEU A 111 -10.70 -4.37 9.59
N SER A 112 -10.98 -5.17 8.56
CA SER A 112 -11.62 -6.48 8.70
C SER A 112 -10.67 -7.57 9.18
N LEU A 113 -9.35 -7.35 9.08
CA LEU A 113 -8.35 -8.30 9.55
C LEU A 113 -8.47 -8.50 11.07
N PRO A 114 -8.04 -9.66 11.61
CA PRO A 114 -8.15 -9.92 13.04
C PRO A 114 -7.43 -8.86 13.89
N VAL A 115 -8.20 -8.19 14.74
CA VAL A 115 -7.73 -7.15 15.66
C VAL A 115 -7.86 -7.64 17.10
N GLY A 116 -6.76 -7.57 17.84
CA GLY A 116 -6.74 -7.74 19.28
C GLY A 116 -6.78 -6.39 20.00
N THR A 117 -6.72 -6.43 21.32
CA THR A 117 -6.57 -5.22 22.12
C THR A 117 -5.53 -5.45 23.19
N ALA A 118 -4.57 -4.53 23.32
CA ALA A 118 -3.49 -4.61 24.30
C ALA A 118 -3.38 -3.31 25.12
N PRO A 119 -3.12 -3.38 26.43
CA PRO A 119 -2.71 -2.23 27.22
C PRO A 119 -1.43 -1.61 26.65
N THR A 120 -1.36 -0.29 26.66
CA THR A 120 -0.21 0.47 26.17
C THR A 120 1.09 0.10 26.89
N SER A 121 0.99 -0.25 28.19
CA SER A 121 2.11 -0.74 29.00
C SER A 121 2.71 -2.06 28.52
N GLU A 122 1.93 -2.89 27.82
CA GLU A 122 2.35 -4.21 27.33
C GLU A 122 3.05 -4.14 25.96
N LEU A 123 3.00 -2.99 25.28
CA LEU A 123 3.65 -2.78 23.97
C LEU A 123 5.16 -2.51 24.08
N THR A 124 5.82 -3.03 25.11
CA THR A 124 7.24 -2.78 25.40
C THR A 124 8.14 -3.25 24.25
N GLN A 125 7.83 -4.38 23.60
CA GLN A 125 8.61 -4.85 22.45
C GLN A 125 8.55 -3.87 21.27
N PHE A 126 7.36 -3.34 20.96
CA PHE A 126 7.17 -2.36 19.90
C PHE A 126 7.87 -1.03 20.21
N VAL A 127 7.75 -0.56 21.46
CA VAL A 127 8.47 0.63 21.96
C VAL A 127 9.97 0.49 21.77
N ASN A 128 10.54 -0.65 22.21
CA ASN A 128 11.96 -0.91 22.09
C ASN A 128 12.39 -1.04 20.63
N PHE A 129 11.59 -1.72 19.81
CA PHE A 129 11.86 -1.90 18.38
C PHE A 129 12.04 -0.56 17.68
N LEU A 130 11.12 0.39 17.88
CA LEU A 130 11.19 1.73 17.29
C LEU A 130 11.98 2.74 18.16
N SER A 131 12.59 2.31 19.26
CA SER A 131 13.28 3.19 20.22
C SER A 131 12.42 4.40 20.66
N LEU A 132 11.14 4.17 20.87
CA LEU A 132 10.17 5.20 21.26
C LEU A 132 10.29 5.52 22.76
N SER A 133 9.86 6.73 23.14
CA SER A 133 9.67 7.05 24.55
C SER A 133 8.29 6.55 25.02
N LYS A 134 8.19 5.99 26.23
CA LYS A 134 6.91 5.54 26.81
C LYS A 134 5.80 6.61 26.77
N PRO A 135 6.08 7.92 26.99
CA PRO A 135 5.06 8.97 26.89
C PRO A 135 4.43 9.12 25.48
N GLN A 136 5.14 8.76 24.41
CA GLN A 136 4.59 8.84 23.04
C GLN A 136 3.44 7.85 22.84
N LEU A 137 3.51 6.68 23.47
CA LEU A 137 2.48 5.66 23.36
C LEU A 137 1.25 6.00 24.21
N SER A 138 1.45 6.58 25.40
CA SER A 138 0.36 6.98 26.29
C SER A 138 -0.56 8.06 25.70
N GLN A 139 -0.08 8.84 24.72
CA GLN A 139 -0.89 9.82 24.00
C GLN A 139 -2.04 9.18 23.19
N LEU A 140 -1.93 7.89 22.85
CA LEU A 140 -2.95 7.16 22.10
C LEU A 140 -4.02 6.53 23.02
N GLY A 141 -3.87 6.66 24.33
CA GLY A 141 -4.75 6.06 25.34
C GLY A 141 -4.08 4.92 26.12
N SER A 142 -4.78 4.40 27.12
CA SER A 142 -4.30 3.32 28.00
C SER A 142 -4.42 1.92 27.38
N LYS A 143 -5.24 1.76 26.34
CA LYS A 143 -5.53 0.49 25.68
C LYS A 143 -5.72 0.72 24.18
N LEU A 144 -5.01 -0.05 23.35
CA LEU A 144 -4.96 0.14 21.90
C LEU A 144 -5.44 -1.10 21.16
N GLN A 145 -6.10 -0.88 20.02
CA GLN A 145 -6.31 -1.92 19.02
C GLN A 145 -4.98 -2.29 18.36
N VAL A 146 -4.71 -3.58 18.25
CA VAL A 146 -3.43 -4.09 17.73
C VAL A 146 -3.63 -5.25 16.77
N HIS A 147 -2.78 -5.37 15.76
CA HIS A 147 -2.60 -6.61 15.03
C HIS A 147 -1.52 -7.46 15.71
N ASN A 148 -1.80 -8.75 15.88
CA ASN A 148 -0.85 -9.73 16.39
C ASN A 148 -1.02 -11.06 15.62
N PRO A 149 -0.07 -11.48 14.77
CA PRO A 149 1.22 -10.83 14.50
C PRO A 149 1.06 -9.43 13.88
N GLY A 150 2.00 -8.54 14.17
CA GLY A 150 2.00 -7.17 13.65
C GLY A 150 2.54 -7.12 12.22
N ILE A 151 1.70 -6.66 11.28
CA ILE A 151 2.05 -6.53 9.86
C ILE A 151 2.24 -5.04 9.52
N LEU A 152 3.48 -4.56 9.44
CA LEU A 152 3.78 -3.14 9.19
C LEU A 152 3.59 -2.70 7.74
N ASP A 153 3.55 -3.64 6.80
CA ASP A 153 3.48 -3.36 5.36
C ASP A 153 2.14 -3.76 4.73
N LEU A 154 1.04 -3.56 5.46
CA LEU A 154 -0.33 -3.61 4.90
C LEU A 154 -0.60 -2.38 4.02
N LYS A 155 0.18 -2.21 2.95
CA LYS A 155 0.02 -1.18 1.92
C LYS A 155 -0.71 -1.74 0.71
N MET A 156 -1.48 -0.90 0.02
CA MET A 156 -2.31 -1.30 -1.11
C MET A 156 -1.49 -1.99 -2.24
N GLY A 157 -0.27 -1.52 -2.49
CA GLY A 157 0.63 -2.11 -3.48
C GLY A 157 1.13 -3.53 -3.16
N ASN A 158 0.90 -4.04 -1.96
CA ASN A 158 1.25 -5.41 -1.58
C ASN A 158 0.10 -6.41 -1.80
N PHE A 159 -1.07 -5.94 -2.28
CA PHE A 159 -2.24 -6.77 -2.52
C PHE A 159 -2.50 -6.98 -4.01
N ILE A 160 -2.73 -8.24 -4.38
CA ILE A 160 -3.16 -8.63 -5.73
C ILE A 160 -4.53 -9.30 -5.64
N ARG A 161 -5.49 -8.81 -6.42
CA ARG A 161 -6.81 -9.42 -6.58
C ARG A 161 -6.87 -10.27 -7.84
N GLN A 162 -7.22 -11.54 -7.69
CA GLN A 162 -7.48 -12.45 -8.81
C GLN A 162 -8.90 -12.26 -9.36
N GLN A 163 -9.16 -12.79 -10.56
CA GLN A 163 -10.49 -12.72 -11.21
C GLN A 163 -11.61 -13.35 -10.38
N ASN A 164 -11.31 -14.35 -9.56
CA ASN A 164 -12.26 -14.97 -8.62
C ASN A 164 -12.44 -14.19 -7.30
N ASN A 165 -12.01 -12.92 -7.25
CA ASN A 165 -11.99 -12.04 -6.07
C ASN A 165 -11.06 -12.48 -4.93
N LYS A 166 -10.25 -13.51 -5.11
CA LYS A 166 -9.26 -13.91 -4.10
C LYS A 166 -8.16 -12.86 -3.96
N ILE A 167 -7.91 -12.43 -2.73
CA ILE A 167 -6.88 -11.44 -2.39
C ILE A 167 -5.61 -12.15 -1.95
N TYR A 168 -4.46 -11.72 -2.49
CA TYR A 168 -3.14 -12.19 -2.12
C TYR A 168 -2.30 -11.09 -1.52
N LEU A 169 -1.68 -11.35 -0.37
CA LEU A 169 -0.60 -10.54 0.20
C LEU A 169 0.74 -11.08 -0.31
N VAL A 170 1.39 -10.36 -1.23
CA VAL A 170 2.57 -10.89 -1.95
C VAL A 170 3.92 -10.47 -1.37
N ASP A 171 3.94 -9.41 -0.55
CA ASP A 171 5.12 -8.96 0.17
C ASP A 171 4.81 -8.92 1.66
N HIS A 172 5.53 -9.72 2.42
CA HIS A 172 5.38 -9.91 3.87
C HIS A 172 6.74 -9.77 4.56
N GLU A 173 7.49 -8.75 4.14
CA GLU A 173 8.85 -8.51 4.59
C GLU A 173 8.91 -7.96 6.01
N TRP A 174 7.94 -7.11 6.37
CA TRP A 174 7.91 -6.39 7.64
C TRP A 174 6.79 -6.89 8.53
N VAL A 175 6.93 -8.13 8.96
CA VAL A 175 6.02 -8.82 9.90
C VAL A 175 6.81 -9.14 11.16
N TYR A 176 6.16 -8.93 12.31
CA TYR A 176 6.76 -9.15 13.60
C TYR A 176 5.81 -9.95 14.48
N ASP A 177 6.38 -10.91 15.23
CA ASP A 177 5.66 -11.68 16.25
C ASP A 177 5.52 -10.85 17.54
N MET A 178 4.89 -9.68 17.40
CA MET A 178 4.58 -8.75 18.47
C MET A 178 3.35 -7.91 18.10
N PRO A 179 2.58 -7.43 19.09
CA PRO A 179 1.45 -6.55 18.84
C PRO A 179 1.91 -5.18 18.31
N ILE A 180 1.26 -4.69 17.25
CA ILE A 180 1.50 -3.36 16.67
C ILE A 180 0.19 -2.58 16.59
N PRO A 181 0.15 -1.29 17.01
CA PRO A 181 -1.05 -0.46 16.94
C PRO A 181 -1.66 -0.39 15.53
N VAL A 182 -2.96 -0.68 15.41
CA VAL A 182 -3.71 -0.63 14.15
C VAL A 182 -3.64 0.77 13.53
N LYS A 183 -3.81 1.83 14.33
CA LYS A 183 -3.73 3.21 13.84
C LYS A 183 -2.41 3.53 13.15
N PHE A 184 -1.28 3.00 13.65
CA PHE A 184 0.02 3.22 13.03
C PHE A 184 0.13 2.49 11.68
N ILE A 185 -0.41 1.27 11.59
CA ILE A 185 -0.45 0.50 10.35
C ILE A 185 -1.31 1.22 9.29
N LEU A 186 -2.49 1.71 9.67
CA LEU A 186 -3.37 2.49 8.79
C LEU A 186 -2.70 3.79 8.35
N TRP A 187 -2.03 4.49 9.26
CA TRP A 187 -1.27 5.69 8.92
C TRP A 187 -0.18 5.38 7.90
N ARG A 188 0.56 4.29 8.08
CA ARG A 188 1.60 3.85 7.12
C ARG A 188 1.00 3.49 5.77
N ALA A 189 -0.20 2.92 5.74
CA ALA A 189 -0.89 2.59 4.49
C ALA A 189 -1.27 3.87 3.72
N LEU A 190 -1.86 4.86 4.40
CA LEU A 190 -2.16 6.18 3.81
C LEU A 190 -0.89 6.90 3.37
N PHE A 191 0.12 6.97 4.23
CA PHE A 191 1.39 7.61 3.94
C PHE A 191 2.08 6.97 2.72
N ASN A 192 2.00 5.66 2.59
CA ASN A 192 2.54 4.97 1.43
C ASN A 192 1.79 5.31 0.13
N LEU A 193 0.45 5.42 0.18
CA LEU A 193 -0.34 5.89 -0.96
C LEU A 193 0.06 7.32 -1.36
N ILE A 194 0.14 8.23 -0.39
CA ILE A 194 0.53 9.63 -0.62
C ILE A 194 1.90 9.70 -1.31
N ILE A 195 2.92 9.03 -0.77
CA ILE A 195 4.28 9.08 -1.35
C ILE A 195 4.33 8.45 -2.73
N ASN A 196 3.82 7.23 -2.89
CA ASN A 196 3.95 6.50 -4.14
C ASN A 196 3.15 7.16 -5.26
N LEU A 197 2.01 7.77 -4.93
CA LEU A 197 1.07 8.34 -5.88
C LEU A 197 1.16 9.87 -5.96
N GLN A 198 2.14 10.50 -5.31
CA GLN A 198 2.19 11.96 -5.16
C GLN A 198 2.07 12.72 -6.50
N GLN A 199 2.70 12.22 -7.56
CA GLN A 199 2.62 12.85 -8.88
C GLN A 199 1.23 12.73 -9.49
N LEU A 200 0.56 11.58 -9.32
CA LEU A 200 -0.82 11.39 -9.78
C LEU A 200 -1.81 12.17 -8.93
N ILE A 201 -1.59 12.27 -7.62
CA ILE A 201 -2.39 13.11 -6.72
C ILE A 201 -2.30 14.57 -7.16
N ARG A 202 -1.10 15.11 -7.40
CA ARG A 202 -0.92 16.48 -7.92
C ARG A 202 -1.62 16.69 -9.25
N TYR A 203 -1.53 15.71 -10.16
CA TYR A 203 -2.20 15.76 -11.47
C TYR A 203 -3.73 15.71 -11.36
N ALA A 204 -4.25 14.92 -10.44
CA ALA A 204 -5.68 14.75 -10.17
C ALA A 204 -6.27 15.94 -9.39
N SER A 205 -5.45 16.60 -8.58
CA SER A 205 -5.85 17.72 -7.73
C SER A 205 -6.51 18.82 -8.56
N SER A 206 -7.72 19.17 -8.16
CA SER A 206 -8.58 20.13 -8.84
C SER A 206 -9.64 20.66 -7.88
N THR A 207 -10.47 21.59 -8.34
CA THR A 207 -11.63 22.06 -7.57
C THR A 207 -12.62 20.93 -7.26
N GLU A 208 -12.76 19.94 -8.16
CA GLU A 208 -13.64 18.78 -8.00
C GLU A 208 -13.04 17.71 -7.07
N TYR A 209 -11.71 17.62 -7.02
CA TYR A 209 -10.99 16.67 -6.17
C TYR A 209 -9.88 17.38 -5.38
N PRO A 210 -10.26 18.17 -4.36
CA PRO A 210 -9.31 19.00 -3.63
C PRO A 210 -8.38 18.15 -2.76
N SER A 211 -7.18 18.67 -2.52
CA SER A 211 -6.15 18.04 -1.68
C SER A 211 -5.63 18.99 -0.62
N TYR A 212 -5.36 18.48 0.58
CA TYR A 212 -4.60 19.18 1.60
C TYR A 212 -3.12 19.20 1.25
N GLN A 213 -2.48 20.36 1.40
CA GLN A 213 -1.03 20.46 1.37
C GLN A 213 -0.48 19.97 2.72
N LEU A 214 0.19 18.82 2.73
CA LEU A 214 0.87 18.35 3.94
C LEU A 214 2.23 19.05 4.05
N SER A 215 2.95 19.12 2.93
CA SER A 215 4.36 19.46 2.84
C SER A 215 4.66 20.03 1.47
N ASP A 216 5.74 20.79 1.26
CA ASP A 216 6.15 21.29 -0.06
C ASP A 216 6.17 20.20 -1.14
N LEU A 217 6.47 18.96 -0.73
CA LEU A 217 6.56 17.80 -1.59
C LEU A 217 5.28 16.95 -1.63
N HIS A 218 4.42 16.98 -0.60
CA HIS A 218 3.32 16.02 -0.44
C HIS A 218 1.93 16.67 -0.28
N GLN A 219 0.96 16.11 -1.00
CA GLN A 219 -0.45 16.48 -0.96
C GLN A 219 -1.28 15.22 -0.68
N CYS A 220 -2.40 15.38 0.01
CA CYS A 220 -3.33 14.29 0.28
C CYS A 220 -4.73 14.69 -0.15
N PRO A 221 -5.44 13.89 -0.97
CA PRO A 221 -6.85 14.13 -1.26
C PRO A 221 -7.65 14.31 0.03
N ILE A 222 -8.51 15.34 0.07
CA ILE A 222 -9.31 15.65 1.26
C ILE A 222 -10.20 14.45 1.63
N SER A 223 -10.73 13.75 0.63
CA SER A 223 -11.53 12.54 0.84
C SER A 223 -10.75 11.45 1.58
N TRP A 224 -9.48 11.21 1.23
CA TRP A 224 -8.63 10.22 1.89
C TRP A 224 -8.30 10.65 3.32
N TRP A 225 -7.94 11.93 3.52
CA TRP A 225 -7.67 12.44 4.86
C TRP A 225 -8.86 12.25 5.81
N LYS A 226 -10.06 12.62 5.34
CA LYS A 226 -11.31 12.47 6.10
C LYS A 226 -11.67 11.00 6.35
N LEU A 227 -11.47 10.14 5.35
CA LEU A 227 -11.77 8.72 5.43
C LEU A 227 -10.90 8.00 6.49
N PHE A 228 -9.61 8.32 6.55
CA PHE A 228 -8.70 7.75 7.54
C PHE A 228 -8.85 8.39 8.93
N GLY A 229 -9.26 9.66 9.00
CA GLY A 229 -9.69 10.31 10.25
C GLY A 229 -8.58 10.52 11.28
N PHE A 230 -7.33 10.75 10.84
CA PHE A 230 -6.24 11.08 11.76
C PHE A 230 -6.31 12.54 12.19
N SER A 231 -6.05 12.80 13.48
CA SER A 231 -5.75 14.15 13.93
C SER A 231 -4.36 14.59 13.47
N VAL A 232 -4.11 15.90 13.44
CA VAL A 232 -2.77 16.45 13.11
C VAL A 232 -1.72 15.97 14.13
N SER A 233 -2.08 15.81 15.40
CA SER A 233 -1.18 15.30 16.44
C SER A 233 -0.84 13.83 16.23
N GLU A 234 -1.83 12.99 15.88
CA GLU A 234 -1.60 11.58 15.55
C GLU A 234 -0.72 11.45 14.30
N TYR A 235 -1.00 12.24 13.26
CA TYR A 235 -0.20 12.23 12.03
C TYR A 235 1.27 12.58 12.29
N LYS A 236 1.54 13.63 13.10
CA LYS A 236 2.88 14.02 13.54
C LYS A 236 3.57 12.91 14.33
N LEU A 237 2.84 12.31 15.28
CA LEU A 237 3.34 11.23 16.12
C LEU A 237 3.79 10.04 15.28
N PHE A 238 2.95 9.58 14.35
CA PHE A 238 3.25 8.45 13.49
C PHE A 238 4.32 8.75 12.45
N ALA A 239 4.44 9.98 11.96
CA ALA A 239 5.58 10.40 11.14
C ALA A 239 6.91 10.26 11.90
N GLY A 240 6.93 10.58 13.19
CA GLY A 240 8.08 10.34 14.06
C GLY A 240 8.43 8.86 14.19
N TRP A 241 7.42 8.00 14.34
CA TRP A 241 7.59 6.54 14.42
C TRP A 241 8.13 5.97 13.09
N GLU A 242 7.63 6.47 11.96
CA GLU A 242 8.13 6.15 10.63
C GLU A 242 9.60 6.52 10.46
N SER A 243 10.01 7.71 10.94
CA SER A 243 11.41 8.13 10.87
C SER A 243 12.33 7.18 11.64
N GLN A 244 11.89 6.67 12.81
CA GLN A 244 12.64 5.65 13.54
C GLN A 244 12.71 4.32 12.77
N PHE A 245 11.59 3.89 12.19
CA PHE A 245 11.58 2.69 11.35
C PHE A 245 12.54 2.83 10.15
N GLN A 246 12.51 3.96 9.46
CA GLN A 246 13.40 4.23 8.32
C GLN A 246 14.87 4.29 8.74
N LYS A 247 15.18 4.82 9.93
CA LYS A 247 16.52 4.78 10.50
C LYS A 247 17.01 3.36 10.74
N ILE A 248 16.15 2.47 11.25
CA ILE A 248 16.48 1.04 11.42
C ILE A 248 16.79 0.40 10.06
N VAL A 249 15.94 0.65 9.06
CA VAL A 249 16.00 -0.06 7.78
C VAL A 249 17.08 0.50 6.84
N THR A 250 17.34 1.81 6.87
CA THR A 250 18.24 2.50 5.92
C THR A 250 19.50 3.07 6.57
N GLY A 251 19.54 3.17 7.90
CA GLY A 251 20.59 3.86 8.63
C GLY A 251 20.50 5.39 8.55
N ARG A 252 19.46 5.92 7.90
CA ARG A 252 19.27 7.36 7.69
C ARG A 252 18.09 7.87 8.50
N THR A 253 18.28 8.98 9.18
CA THR A 253 17.18 9.73 9.79
C THR A 253 16.57 10.62 8.71
N PHE A 254 15.24 10.60 8.61
CA PHE A 254 14.51 11.53 7.76
C PHE A 254 13.93 12.63 8.65
N SER A 255 14.13 13.90 8.27
CA SER A 255 13.49 15.01 8.96
C SER A 255 12.00 14.96 8.66
N THR A 256 11.22 14.85 9.72
CA THR A 256 9.76 14.99 9.69
C THR A 256 9.34 16.46 9.64
N ASP A 257 10.27 17.40 9.75
CA ASP A 257 9.98 18.84 9.82
C ASP A 257 9.59 19.42 8.45
N SER A 258 10.04 18.78 7.36
CA SER A 258 9.58 19.10 6.00
C SER A 258 8.13 18.66 5.72
N VAL A 259 7.47 18.00 6.69
CA VAL A 259 6.14 17.40 6.53
C VAL A 259 5.01 18.39 6.83
N ILE A 260 5.27 19.67 7.17
CA ILE A 260 4.27 20.51 7.86
C ILE A 260 4.26 21.99 7.39
N TYR A 261 3.22 22.30 6.59
CA TYR A 261 2.54 23.58 6.27
C TYR A 261 3.28 24.72 5.53
N SER A 262 2.78 25.03 4.32
CA SER A 262 2.68 26.41 3.84
C SER A 262 1.25 26.72 3.38
N SER A 263 0.59 27.58 4.17
CA SER A 263 -0.57 28.44 3.90
C SER A 263 -1.71 27.94 2.98
N ALA A 264 -2.82 27.50 3.59
CA ALA A 264 -4.16 28.00 3.24
C ALA A 264 -5.17 27.61 4.34
N SER A 265 -5.86 28.64 4.86
CA SER A 265 -6.97 28.60 5.82
C SER A 265 -6.59 28.27 7.27
N SER A 266 -6.98 29.17 8.16
CA SER A 266 -6.63 29.28 9.57
C SER A 266 -6.83 28.00 10.39
N GLU A 267 -6.14 27.90 11.53
CA GLU A 267 -6.36 26.87 12.56
C GLU A 267 -7.84 26.71 12.99
N SER A 268 -8.70 27.69 12.66
CA SER A 268 -10.17 27.59 12.79
C SER A 268 -10.79 26.48 11.94
N ASP A 269 -10.31 26.25 10.72
CA ASP A 269 -10.99 25.35 9.76
C ASP A 269 -10.66 23.88 10.01
N LEU A 270 -9.57 23.62 10.74
CA LEU A 270 -9.18 22.28 11.18
C LEU A 270 -9.63 21.97 12.61
N SER A 271 -9.92 22.99 13.44
CA SER A 271 -10.46 22.81 14.80
C SER A 271 -11.98 22.60 14.82
N GLU A 272 -12.72 23.00 13.77
CA GLU A 272 -14.13 22.59 13.61
C GLU A 272 -14.31 21.08 13.39
N ILE A 273 -13.23 20.36 13.04
CA ILE A 273 -13.22 18.90 12.82
C ILE A 273 -13.20 18.09 14.13
N ASP A 274 -12.81 18.70 15.26
CA ASP A 274 -12.80 18.04 16.58
C ASP A 274 -14.22 17.73 17.12
N SER A 275 -15.28 18.15 16.41
CA SER A 275 -16.67 17.94 16.84
C SER A 275 -17.36 16.70 16.25
N PHE A 276 -16.78 15.97 15.29
CA PHE A 276 -17.42 14.77 14.73
C PHE A 276 -16.89 13.46 15.32
N SER A 277 -17.11 13.31 16.63
CA SER A 277 -16.94 12.04 17.34
C SER A 277 -18.20 11.17 17.24
N THR A 278 -18.54 10.64 16.06
CA THR A 278 -19.38 9.42 15.92
C THR A 278 -19.45 8.93 14.47
N VAL A 279 -18.43 8.20 14.00
CA VAL A 279 -18.57 7.38 12.78
C VAL A 279 -18.37 5.88 13.06
N SER A 280 -17.95 5.47 14.27
CA SER A 280 -17.77 4.05 14.58
C SER A 280 -19.07 3.28 14.91
N ALA A 281 -20.24 3.94 14.96
CA ALA A 281 -21.48 3.32 15.45
C ALA A 281 -22.56 3.03 14.38
N GLN A 282 -22.42 3.47 13.11
CA GLN A 282 -23.48 3.35 12.10
C GLN A 282 -23.20 2.40 10.94
N ILE A 283 -21.99 1.84 10.84
CA ILE A 283 -21.60 0.94 9.74
C ILE A 283 -22.47 -0.34 9.63
N PRO A 284 -23.06 -0.92 10.70
CA PRO A 284 -23.85 -2.15 10.52
C PRO A 284 -25.25 -1.99 9.91
N LYS A 285 -25.82 -0.78 9.78
CA LYS A 285 -27.26 -0.62 9.41
C LYS A 285 -27.52 -0.25 7.95
N MET A 286 -26.54 0.21 7.18
CA MET A 286 -26.73 0.56 5.76
C MET A 286 -26.66 -0.63 4.79
N LEU A 287 -26.35 -1.83 5.25
CA LEU A 287 -26.20 -3.02 4.39
C LEU A 287 -27.51 -3.78 4.10
N LEU A 288 -28.67 -3.35 4.61
CA LEU A 288 -29.89 -4.16 4.58
C LEU A 288 -31.11 -3.59 3.85
N GLN A 289 -31.01 -2.49 3.09
CA GLN A 289 -32.16 -2.01 2.30
C GLN A 289 -31.75 -1.48 0.92
N PHE A 290 -31.94 -2.31 -0.12
CA PHE A 290 -32.07 -1.84 -1.50
C PHE A 290 -33.17 -2.63 -2.24
N PRO A 291 -34.12 -1.96 -2.93
CA PRO A 291 -35.08 -2.62 -3.80
C PRO A 291 -34.51 -3.01 -5.18
N GLN A 292 -35.04 -4.14 -5.65
CA GLN A 292 -34.93 -4.93 -6.91
C GLN A 292 -35.26 -4.18 -8.23
N HIS A 293 -34.99 -4.62 -9.46
CA HIS A 293 -34.10 -5.62 -10.09
C HIS A 293 -33.93 -5.31 -11.62
N THR A 294 -34.54 -4.25 -12.16
CA THR A 294 -34.71 -4.05 -13.63
C THR A 294 -33.60 -3.21 -14.27
N GLN A 295 -33.13 -2.17 -13.58
CA GLN A 295 -32.03 -1.32 -14.06
C GLN A 295 -30.70 -2.09 -14.12
N ARG A 296 -30.46 -2.99 -13.17
CA ARG A 296 -29.24 -3.81 -13.07
C ARG A 296 -29.06 -4.76 -14.26
N GLN A 297 -30.15 -5.22 -14.88
CA GLN A 297 -30.09 -6.15 -16.02
C GLN A 297 -29.78 -5.42 -17.33
N SER A 298 -30.36 -4.22 -17.50
CA SER A 298 -30.01 -3.27 -18.57
C SER A 298 -28.54 -2.86 -18.49
N LEU A 299 -28.09 -2.45 -17.29
CA LEU A 299 -26.70 -2.08 -17.04
C LEU A 299 -25.73 -3.25 -17.22
N LYS A 300 -26.08 -4.46 -16.79
CA LYS A 300 -25.25 -5.67 -17.05
C LYS A 300 -25.11 -5.97 -18.53
N SER A 301 -26.17 -5.77 -19.31
CA SER A 301 -26.16 -6.01 -20.76
C SER A 301 -25.32 -4.96 -21.49
N GLN A 302 -25.42 -3.69 -21.08
CA GLN A 302 -24.57 -2.61 -21.58
C GLN A 302 -23.09 -2.82 -21.18
N ILE A 303 -22.82 -3.21 -19.94
CA ILE A 303 -21.47 -3.53 -19.46
C ILE A 303 -20.86 -4.69 -20.25
N ALA A 304 -21.63 -5.75 -20.54
CA ALA A 304 -21.15 -6.88 -21.33
C ALA A 304 -20.83 -6.49 -22.79
N ALA A 305 -21.67 -5.66 -23.42
CA ALA A 305 -21.42 -5.15 -24.77
C ALA A 305 -20.18 -4.24 -24.82
N THR A 306 -20.02 -3.37 -23.82
CA THR A 306 -18.84 -2.50 -23.69
C THR A 306 -17.58 -3.30 -23.43
N HIS A 307 -17.63 -4.37 -22.61
CA HIS A 307 -16.48 -5.26 -22.40
C HIS A 307 -16.06 -5.98 -23.68
N ALA A 308 -17.01 -6.51 -24.46
CA ALA A 308 -16.68 -7.15 -25.74
C ALA A 308 -16.02 -6.17 -26.72
N GLN A 309 -16.45 -4.90 -26.71
CA GLN A 309 -15.85 -3.85 -27.54
C GLN A 309 -14.44 -3.44 -27.04
N VAL A 310 -14.23 -3.44 -25.72
CA VAL A 310 -12.92 -3.21 -25.10
C VAL A 310 -11.96 -4.37 -25.41
N ASP A 311 -12.41 -5.63 -25.34
CA ASP A 311 -11.58 -6.79 -25.64
C ASP A 311 -11.12 -6.82 -27.11
N LEU A 312 -12.01 -6.43 -28.04
CA LEU A 312 -11.67 -6.26 -29.47
C LEU A 312 -10.66 -5.12 -29.69
N LEU A 313 -10.85 -3.99 -29.00
CA LEU A 313 -9.91 -2.86 -29.06
C LEU A 313 -8.57 -3.18 -28.38
N GLU A 314 -8.55 -4.03 -27.35
CA GLU A 314 -7.35 -4.53 -26.70
C GLU A 314 -6.59 -5.53 -27.59
N GLU A 315 -7.28 -6.39 -28.33
CA GLU A 315 -6.67 -7.24 -29.37
C GLU A 315 -6.05 -6.40 -30.50
N ASP A 316 -6.71 -5.32 -30.90
CA ASP A 316 -6.19 -4.40 -31.93
C ASP A 316 -5.04 -3.53 -31.40
N LEU A 317 -5.05 -3.15 -30.12
CA LEU A 317 -3.91 -2.53 -29.40
C LEU A 317 -2.73 -3.50 -29.23
N LEU A 318 -2.97 -4.79 -29.05
CA LEU A 318 -1.92 -5.81 -28.99
C LEU A 318 -1.23 -6.00 -30.36
N LYS A 319 -1.94 -5.76 -31.46
CA LYS A 319 -1.37 -5.73 -32.82
C LYS A 319 -0.64 -4.42 -33.13
N ILE A 320 -1.08 -3.30 -32.56
CA ILE A 320 -0.48 -1.98 -32.79
C ILE A 320 0.45 -1.60 -31.63
N GLN A 321 1.71 -1.99 -31.80
CA GLN A 321 2.89 -1.37 -31.17
C GLN A 321 3.00 -1.46 -29.64
N SER A 322 3.93 -2.30 -29.18
CA SER A 322 4.38 -2.27 -27.79
C SER A 322 4.88 -0.87 -27.41
N SER A 323 4.34 -0.34 -26.31
CA SER A 323 4.78 0.89 -25.62
C SER A 323 6.25 0.86 -25.16
N LYS A 324 6.96 -0.25 -25.39
CA LYS A 324 8.42 -0.38 -25.27
C LYS A 324 9.14 0.34 -26.41
N PHE A 325 8.63 0.27 -27.65
CA PHE A 325 9.28 0.88 -28.82
C PHE A 325 9.13 2.41 -28.82
N TYR A 326 7.96 2.95 -28.46
CA TYR A 326 7.75 4.40 -28.36
C TYR A 326 8.58 5.04 -27.23
N ARG A 327 8.71 4.37 -26.08
CA ARG A 327 9.56 4.83 -24.96
C ARG A 327 11.06 4.74 -25.28
N LEU A 328 11.48 3.70 -26.01
CA LEU A 328 12.86 3.58 -26.52
C LEU A 328 13.16 4.62 -27.61
N TRP A 329 12.21 4.90 -28.50
CA TRP A 329 12.36 5.88 -29.58
C TRP A 329 12.40 7.33 -29.07
N GLN A 330 11.60 7.69 -28.07
CA GLN A 330 11.72 9.00 -27.39
C GLN A 330 13.06 9.16 -26.66
N GLY A 331 13.55 8.12 -25.99
CA GLY A 331 14.87 8.13 -25.37
C GLY A 331 16.02 8.24 -26.38
N TYR A 332 15.92 7.54 -27.52
CA TYR A 332 16.88 7.61 -28.61
C TYR A 332 16.95 9.00 -29.26
N ASN A 333 15.80 9.64 -29.50
CA ASN A 333 15.74 11.00 -30.07
C ASN A 333 16.23 12.09 -29.11
N ALA A 334 16.05 11.91 -27.80
CA ALA A 334 16.58 12.83 -26.78
C ALA A 334 18.12 12.76 -26.69
N LEU A 335 18.71 11.57 -26.82
CA LEU A 335 20.16 11.37 -26.81
C LEU A 335 20.85 11.84 -28.10
N LYS A 336 20.19 11.71 -29.26
CA LYS A 336 20.75 12.13 -30.55
C LYS A 336 20.93 13.66 -30.69
N LYS A 337 20.22 14.47 -29.89
CA LYS A 337 20.38 15.94 -29.82
C LYS A 337 21.50 16.42 -28.89
N VAL A 338 22.10 15.52 -28.11
CA VAL A 338 23.15 15.83 -27.13
C VAL A 338 24.55 15.46 -27.67
N PHE A 339 24.61 14.58 -28.68
CA PHE A 339 25.86 14.03 -29.21
C PHE A 339 26.08 14.28 -30.72
N ASN A 340 25.30 15.18 -31.31
CA ASN A 340 25.56 15.88 -32.58
C ASN A 340 25.20 17.34 -32.37
#